data_AF-A0A3Q7G148-F1
#
_entry.id   AF-A0A3Q7G148-F1
#
_cell.length_a   1.000
_cell.length_b   1.000
_cell.length_c   1.000
_cell.angle_alpha   90.00
_cell.angle_beta   90.00
_cell.angle_gamma   90.00
#
_symmetry.space_group_name_H-M   'P 1'
#
loop_
_entity.id
_entity.type
_entity.pdbx_description
1 polymer ?
#
loop_
_entity_poly.entity_id
_entity_poly.type
_entity_poly.pdbx_seq_one_letter_code
_entity_poly.pdbx_strand_id
1 'polypeptide(L)' 'MQPRSMAKDFSGTVKEILGTCVSVGCTVDGKDTMDFQQDITDGDVEIPQD' A
#
# COMPACT_ATOMS: atom_id res chain seq x y z
N MET A 1 -12.40 4.30 8.83
CA MET A 1 -11.31 5.03 8.15
C MET A 1 -11.28 6.45 8.69
N GLN A 2 -10.11 6.92 9.13
CA GLN A 2 -9.94 8.35 9.40
C GLN A 2 -9.99 9.11 8.06
N PRO A 3 -10.57 10.32 8.02
CA PRO A 3 -10.75 11.07 6.77
C PRO A 3 -9.44 11.54 6.15
N ARG A 4 -8.33 11.52 6.90
CA ARG A 4 -6.97 11.79 6.40
C ARG A 4 -5.99 10.78 6.97
N SER A 5 -5.14 10.24 6.09
CA SER A 5 -3.99 9.42 6.48
C SER A 5 -2.99 10.27 7.26
N MET A 6 -2.30 9.65 8.22
CA MET A 6 -1.20 10.27 8.97
C MET A 6 0.17 10.06 8.31
N ALA A 7 0.20 9.44 7.13
CA ALA A 7 1.42 9.25 6.37
C ALA A 7 1.98 10.58 5.88
N LYS A 8 3.32 10.71 5.91
CA LYS A 8 4.02 11.88 5.37
C LYS A 8 4.01 11.91 3.84
N ASP A 9 4.01 10.73 3.25
CA ASP A 9 4.10 10.52 1.81
C ASP A 9 2.89 9.68 1.33
N PHE A 10 2.45 9.92 0.10
CA PHE A 10 1.33 9.18 -0.50
C PHE A 10 1.57 7.66 -0.51
N SER A 11 2.83 7.22 -0.64
CA SER A 11 3.23 5.82 -0.54
C SER A 11 2.86 5.19 0.82
N GLY A 12 2.90 5.97 1.91
CA GLY A 12 2.48 5.52 3.24
C GLY A 12 0.97 5.33 3.32
N THR A 13 0.17 6.22 2.72
CA THR A 13 -1.28 6.05 2.64
C THR A 13 -1.66 4.81 1.84
N VAL A 14 -0.97 4.54 0.73
CA VAL A 14 -1.19 3.33 -0.07
C VAL A 14 -0.84 2.08 0.75
N LYS A 15 0.26 2.07 1.50
CA LYS A 15 0.61 0.96 2.41
C LYS A 15 -0.42 0.72 3.50
N GLU A 16 -1.02 1.77 4.08
CA GLU A 16 -2.09 1.63 5.08
C GLU A 16 -3.33 0.92 4.51
N ILE A 17 -3.71 1.25 3.27
CA ILE A 17 -4.81 0.59 2.57
C ILE A 17 -4.46 -0.88 2.29
N LEU A 18 -3.26 -1.14 1.77
CA LEU A 18 -2.79 -2.49 1.47
C LEU A 18 -2.68 -3.37 2.73
N GLY A 19 -2.27 -2.83 3.87
CA GLY A 19 -2.25 -3.56 5.15
C GLY A 19 -3.65 -4.01 5.59
N THR A 20 -4.69 -3.24 5.25
CA THR A 20 -6.08 -3.67 5.46
C THR A 20 -6.43 -4.81 4.51
N CYS A 21 -6.01 -4.76 3.24
CA CYS A 21 -6.21 -5.84 2.27
C CYS A 21 -5.53 -7.16 2.68
N VAL A 22 -4.36 -7.10 3.32
CA VAL A 22 -3.71 -8.28 3.94
C VAL A 22 -4.62 -8.89 5.01
N SER A 23 -5.18 -8.06 5.89
CA SER A 23 -6.04 -8.53 6.99
C SER A 23 -7.34 -9.16 6.48
N VAL A 24 -7.82 -8.71 5.32
CA VAL A 24 -9.01 -9.27 4.64
C VAL A 24 -8.65 -10.56 3.86
N GLY A 25 -7.38 -10.80 3.55
CA GLY A 25 -6.94 -11.94 2.75
C GLY A 25 -7.21 -11.76 1.26
N CYS A 26 -7.11 -10.51 0.76
CA CYS A 26 -7.27 -10.21 -0.66
C CYS A 26 -5.92 -10.23 -1.39
N THR A 27 -5.94 -10.66 -2.64
CA THR A 27 -4.84 -10.44 -3.59
C THR A 27 -5.09 -9.14 -4.35
N VAL A 28 -4.02 -8.40 -4.63
CA VAL A 28 -4.06 -7.19 -5.44
C VAL A 28 -3.21 -7.44 -6.68
N ASP A 29 -3.81 -7.26 -7.85
CA ASP A 29 -3.14 -7.51 -9.14
C ASP A 29 -2.57 -8.94 -9.31
N GLY A 30 -3.22 -9.92 -8.67
CA GLY A 30 -2.79 -11.32 -8.70
C GLY A 30 -1.55 -11.62 -7.85
N LYS A 31 -1.00 -10.62 -7.15
CA LYS A 31 0.10 -10.78 -6.21
C LYS A 31 -0.41 -10.79 -4.77
N ASP A 32 0.40 -11.38 -3.88
CA ASP A 32 0.18 -11.25 -2.45
C ASP A 32 0.36 -9.79 -2.03
N THR A 33 -0.51 -9.33 -1.13
CA THR A 33 -0.52 -7.94 -0.67
C THR A 33 0.70 -7.59 0.18
N MET A 34 1.40 -8.57 0.74
CA MET A 34 2.66 -8.41 1.45
C MET A 34 3.82 -8.19 0.47
N ASP A 35 3.88 -8.98 -0.61
CA ASP A 35 4.88 -8.81 -1.67
C ASP A 35 4.71 -7.46 -2.38
N PHE A 36 3.48 -7.07 -2.68
CA PHE A 36 3.22 -5.78 -3.32
C PHE A 36 3.60 -4.57 -2.44
N GLN A 37 3.48 -4.70 -1.10
CA GLN A 37 3.99 -3.67 -0.18
C GLN A 37 5.51 -3.58 -0.16
N GLN A 38 6.19 -4.70 -0.39
CA GLN A 38 7.64 -4.75 -0.52
C GLN A 38 8.09 -4.09 -1.84
N ASP A 39 7.45 -4.42 -2.97
CA ASP A 39 7.70 -3.78 -4.27
C ASP A 39 7.56 -2.24 -4.18
N ILE A 40 6.57 -1.75 -3.43
CA ILE A 40 6.40 -0.31 -3.15
C ILE A 40 7.52 0.27 -2.28
N THR A 41 8.03 -0.51 -1.32
CA THR A 41 9.13 -0.09 -0.44
C THR A 41 10.45 -0.05 -1.19
N ASP A 42 10.67 -1.00 -2.10
CA ASP A 42 11.87 -1.11 -2.93
C ASP A 42 11.85 -0.11 -4.10
N GLY A 43 10.70 0.51 -4.37
CA GLY A 43 10.53 1.51 -5.42
C GLY A 43 10.29 0.90 -6.80
N ASP A 44 9.95 -0.39 -6.86
CA ASP A 44 9.58 -1.10 -8.09
C ASP A 44 8.18 -0.69 -8.59
N VAL A 45 7.33 -0.15 -7.71
CA VAL A 45 6.04 0.43 -8.07
C VAL A 45 6.14 1.95 -8.07
N GLU A 46 5.89 2.55 -9.25
CA GLU A 46 5.79 4.00 -9.38
C GLU A 46 4.53 4.50 -8.66
N ILE A 47 4.73 5.11 -7.50
CA ILE A 47 3.68 5.81 -6.77
C ILE A 47 3.82 7.31 -7.06
N PRO A 48 2.74 7.98 -7.50
CA PRO A 48 2.78 9.43 -7.70
C PRO A 48 3.12 10.12 -6.38
N GLN A 49 4.09 11.03 -6.43
CA GLN A 49 4.40 11.95 -5.35
C GLN A 49 3.43 13.12 -5.47
N ASP A 50 2.32 13.08 -4.74
CA ASP A 50 1.43 14.24 -4.55
C ASP A 50 1.90 15.05 -3.33
#